data_AF-G9ES49-F1
#
_entry.id   AF-G9ES49-F1
#
_cell.length_a   1.000
_cell.length_b   1.000
_cell.length_c   1.000
_cell.angle_alpha   90.00
_cell.angle_beta   90.00
_cell.angle_gamma   90.00
#
_symmetry.space_group_name_H-M   'P 1'
#
loop_
_entity.id
_entity.type
_entity.pdbx_description
1 polymer ?
#
loop_
_entity_poly.entity_id
_entity_poly.type
_entity_poly.pdbx_seq_one_letter_code
_entity_poly.pdbx_strand_id
1 'polypeptide(L)'
;MIEFEFVLLVSAILFPVIITYVVQKFFERNTAFRNRVEVFLLDEWAIDPVDRHLDEWDTELLAYDTSEQRRMTAENFSQLQQHNKKIMGEDALLGKRKLREIRYLLRQFAESNATIQPELKALCKKFAEQYEQYASLFKKLQIVRSALMTGRNELIDDQLIIMVPVENPILVVKQYLQDKHWYVVPTSSQITDKDSLLSWLVLRSIHPLHKDNFLKPKPYNNLPTRYVWHELTQDYCLAQELVEKAAILRAQAKTLGNAWHEIKKNQPKLSQTPQSFFAATDNELPRMNDAFRTAINNAAFSG
;
A
#
# COMPACT_ATOMS: atom_id res chain seq x y z
N MET A 1 37.52 39.95 13.96
CA MET A 1 37.37 39.73 12.51
C MET A 1 37.74 38.30 12.13
N ILE A 2 38.89 37.78 12.59
CA ILE A 2 39.37 36.41 12.33
C ILE A 2 38.41 35.32 12.82
N GLU A 3 37.71 35.52 13.94
CA GLU A 3 36.79 34.51 14.49
C GLU A 3 35.53 34.29 13.62
N PHE A 4 35.09 35.30 12.88
CA PHE A 4 33.89 35.19 12.05
C PHE A 4 34.14 34.44 10.74
N GLU A 5 35.32 34.64 10.14
CA GLU A 5 35.74 33.92 8.94
C GLU A 5 35.99 32.44 9.25
N PHE A 6 36.51 32.12 10.44
CA PHE A 6 36.69 30.74 10.88
C PHE A 6 35.35 29.99 11.03
N VAL A 7 34.32 30.64 11.61
CA VAL A 7 32.98 30.03 11.77
C VAL A 7 32.32 29.79 10.40
N LEU A 8 32.46 30.73 9.46
CA LEU A 8 31.93 30.56 8.10
C LEU A 8 32.62 29.43 7.33
N LEU A 9 33.95 29.32 7.45
CA LEU A 9 34.71 28.24 6.83
C LEU A 9 34.32 26.86 7.39
N VAL A 10 34.20 26.75 8.71
CA VAL A 10 33.78 25.50 9.38
C VAL A 10 32.34 25.13 9.00
N SER A 11 31.43 26.11 8.93
CA SER A 11 30.04 25.87 8.49
C SER A 11 29.95 25.41 7.04
N ALA A 12 30.72 26.03 6.13
CA ALA A 12 30.75 25.67 4.72
C ALA A 12 31.25 24.24 4.46
N ILE A 13 32.11 23.71 5.34
CA ILE A 13 32.62 22.34 5.25
C ILE A 13 31.66 21.34 5.92
N LEU A 14 31.14 21.66 7.11
CA LEU A 14 30.31 20.72 7.86
C LEU A 14 28.92 20.52 7.26
N PHE A 15 28.34 21.57 6.67
CA PHE A 15 26.98 21.51 6.12
C PHE A 15 26.81 20.46 5.00
N PRO A 16 27.66 20.40 3.94
CA PRO A 16 27.55 19.37 2.91
C PRO A 16 27.87 17.97 3.44
N VAL A 17 28.76 17.82 4.42
CA VAL A 17 29.05 16.52 5.06
C VAL A 17 27.82 16.00 5.81
N ILE A 18 27.14 16.87 6.57
CA ILE A 18 25.90 16.52 7.29
C ILE A 18 24.79 16.17 6.32
N ILE A 19 24.59 16.93 5.23
CA ILE A 19 23.58 16.62 4.22
C ILE A 19 23.86 15.26 3.56
N THR A 20 25.11 15.01 3.17
CA THR A 20 25.50 13.74 2.54
C THR A 20 25.27 12.58 3.50
N TYR A 21 25.63 12.73 4.77
CA TYR A 21 25.38 11.72 5.80
C TYR A 21 23.89 11.46 6.03
N VAL A 22 23.04 12.50 6.08
CA VAL A 22 21.59 12.36 6.25
C VAL A 22 20.95 11.70 5.04
N VAL A 23 21.34 12.09 3.82
CA VAL A 23 20.86 11.47 2.58
C VAL A 23 21.28 10.01 2.51
N GLN A 24 22.55 9.71 2.80
CA GLN A 24 23.06 8.33 2.84
C GLN A 24 22.33 7.49 3.88
N LYS A 25 22.12 7.99 5.10
CA LYS A 25 21.35 7.30 6.15
C LYS A 25 19.88 7.12 5.78
N PHE A 26 19.28 8.07 5.08
CA PHE A 26 17.92 7.94 4.57
C PHE A 26 17.83 6.85 3.50
N PHE A 27 18.80 6.78 2.58
CA PHE A 27 18.91 5.72 1.59
C PHE A 27 19.19 4.35 2.24
N GLU A 28 20.12 4.24 3.19
CA GLU A 28 20.39 3.01 3.95
C GLU A 28 19.17 2.52 4.71
N ARG A 29 18.37 3.43 5.28
CA ARG A 29 17.15 3.08 6.01
C ARG A 29 16.03 2.64 5.06
N ASN A 30 15.95 3.23 3.87
CA ASN A 30 15.01 2.81 2.83
C ASN A 30 15.45 1.51 2.14
N THR A 31 16.75 1.27 1.93
CA THR A 31 17.25 -0.01 1.41
C THR A 31 17.14 -1.10 2.46
N ALA A 32 17.33 -0.82 3.75
CA ALA A 32 17.04 -1.79 4.81
C ALA A 32 15.54 -2.11 4.93
N PHE A 33 14.66 -1.13 4.66
CA PHE A 33 13.21 -1.37 4.57
C PHE A 33 12.82 -2.15 3.31
N ARG A 34 13.46 -1.87 2.17
CA ARG A 34 13.26 -2.57 0.90
C ARG A 34 13.80 -4.00 0.93
N ASN A 35 14.99 -4.21 1.48
CA ASN A 35 15.61 -5.52 1.66
C ASN A 35 14.86 -6.36 2.70
N ARG A 36 14.24 -5.77 3.74
CA ARG A 36 13.36 -6.53 4.64
C ARG A 36 12.06 -7.01 3.99
N VAL A 37 11.64 -6.39 2.88
CA VAL A 37 10.48 -6.83 2.10
C VAL A 37 10.91 -7.80 0.98
N GLU A 38 12.09 -7.64 0.39
CA GLU A 38 12.62 -8.52 -0.67
C GLU A 38 13.24 -9.83 -0.14
N VAL A 39 13.74 -9.88 1.11
CA VAL A 39 14.30 -11.10 1.72
C VAL A 39 13.25 -12.19 2.02
N PHE A 40 11.95 -11.90 1.84
CA PHE A 40 10.90 -12.93 1.94
C PHE A 40 10.55 -13.62 0.62
N LEU A 41 11.14 -13.26 -0.53
CA LEU A 41 10.63 -13.68 -1.84
C LEU A 41 11.66 -14.13 -2.91
N LEU A 42 12.95 -14.22 -2.62
CA LEU A 42 13.94 -14.55 -3.66
C LEU A 42 15.02 -15.53 -3.16
N ASP A 43 14.66 -16.81 -3.00
CA ASP A 43 15.65 -17.88 -2.81
C ASP A 43 15.37 -19.16 -3.62
N GLU A 44 14.57 -19.07 -4.68
CA GLU A 44 14.51 -20.12 -5.70
C GLU A 44 14.67 -19.46 -7.07
N TRP A 45 15.03 -20.23 -8.10
CA TRP A 45 15.18 -19.81 -9.50
C TRP A 45 16.55 -19.24 -9.90
N ALA A 46 17.61 -20.01 -9.66
CA ALA A 46 18.74 -20.07 -10.57
C ALA A 46 18.43 -21.11 -11.67
N ILE A 47 18.34 -20.69 -12.93
CA ILE A 47 18.25 -21.58 -14.11
C ILE A 47 19.38 -21.22 -15.06
N ASP A 48 20.15 -22.25 -15.44
CA ASP A 48 21.25 -22.24 -16.40
C ASP A 48 20.85 -21.76 -17.81
N PRO A 49 21.81 -21.25 -18.61
CA PRO A 49 21.54 -20.81 -19.97
C PRO A 49 21.60 -22.01 -20.94
N VAL A 50 20.45 -22.43 -21.45
CA VAL A 50 20.39 -23.30 -22.63
C VAL A 50 20.01 -22.45 -23.83
N ASP A 51 21.02 -22.21 -24.67
CA ASP A 51 20.92 -21.49 -25.92
C ASP A 51 21.15 -22.46 -27.10
N ARG A 52 20.49 -22.16 -28.22
CA ARG A 52 20.50 -22.82 -29.56
C ARG A 52 19.51 -23.97 -29.81
N HIS A 53 18.34 -23.61 -30.35
CA HIS A 53 17.72 -24.23 -31.54
C HIS A 53 16.41 -23.49 -31.93
N LEU A 54 16.52 -22.22 -32.31
CA LEU A 54 15.36 -21.35 -32.59
C LEU A 54 15.36 -20.74 -34.00
N ASP A 55 15.95 -21.43 -34.99
CA ASP A 55 16.00 -20.90 -36.37
C ASP A 55 15.21 -21.72 -37.40
N GLU A 56 14.52 -22.80 -37.02
CA GLU A 56 13.76 -23.64 -37.98
C GLU A 56 12.23 -23.61 -37.78
N TRP A 57 11.72 -23.10 -36.66
CA TRP A 57 10.28 -23.12 -36.35
C TRP A 57 9.50 -21.92 -36.93
N ASP A 58 10.20 -20.89 -37.41
CA ASP A 58 9.56 -19.62 -37.77
C ASP A 58 8.90 -19.62 -39.15
N THR A 59 9.24 -20.56 -40.04
CA THR A 59 8.73 -20.52 -41.42
C THR A 59 7.47 -21.38 -41.63
N GLU A 60 7.27 -22.42 -40.81
CA GLU A 60 6.12 -23.33 -40.95
C GLU A 60 4.90 -22.90 -40.09
N LEU A 61 5.11 -22.10 -39.03
CA LEU A 61 4.03 -21.57 -38.19
C LEU A 61 3.30 -20.36 -38.81
N LEU A 62 3.91 -19.65 -39.76
CA LEU A 62 3.35 -18.45 -40.38
C LEU A 62 2.30 -18.71 -41.47
N ALA A 63 2.11 -19.98 -41.86
CA ALA A 63 1.13 -20.38 -42.87
C ALA A 63 -0.07 -21.16 -42.29
N TYR A 64 -0.17 -21.29 -40.96
CA TYR A 64 -1.35 -21.88 -40.32
C TYR A 64 -2.49 -20.85 -40.29
N ASP A 65 -3.62 -21.25 -40.86
CA ASP A 65 -4.77 -20.44 -41.27
C ASP A 65 -5.13 -19.27 -40.34
N THR A 66 -4.80 -18.05 -40.78
CA THR A 66 -5.18 -16.80 -40.11
C THR A 66 -6.69 -16.66 -39.92
N SER A 67 -7.53 -17.37 -40.68
CA SER A 67 -8.99 -17.34 -40.54
C SER A 67 -9.49 -18.22 -39.38
N GLU A 68 -8.91 -19.41 -39.16
CA GLU A 68 -9.21 -20.24 -37.99
C GLU A 68 -8.68 -19.60 -36.70
N GLN A 69 -7.46 -19.06 -36.72
CA GLN A 69 -6.95 -18.29 -35.59
C GLN A 69 -7.87 -17.11 -35.26
N ARG A 70 -8.31 -16.32 -36.26
CA ARG A 70 -9.27 -15.22 -36.04
C ARG A 70 -10.62 -15.69 -35.50
N ARG A 71 -11.14 -16.85 -35.94
CA ARG A 71 -12.37 -17.45 -35.40
C ARG A 71 -12.20 -17.91 -33.95
N MET A 72 -11.11 -18.61 -33.64
CA MET A 72 -10.77 -18.99 -32.25
C MET A 72 -10.52 -17.77 -31.36
N THR A 73 -9.91 -16.71 -31.90
CA THR A 73 -9.69 -15.44 -31.20
C THR A 73 -11.03 -14.81 -30.83
N ALA A 74 -11.93 -14.69 -31.80
CA ALA A 74 -13.26 -14.13 -31.59
C ALA A 74 -14.08 -14.97 -30.61
N GLU A 75 -14.00 -16.30 -30.68
CA GLU A 75 -14.72 -17.19 -29.79
C GLU A 75 -14.17 -17.15 -28.36
N ASN A 76 -12.85 -17.29 -28.16
CA ASN A 76 -12.22 -17.23 -26.84
C ASN A 76 -12.38 -15.85 -26.19
N PHE A 77 -12.30 -14.77 -26.99
CA PHE A 77 -12.52 -13.43 -26.48
C PHE A 77 -14.00 -13.14 -26.24
N SER A 78 -14.93 -13.71 -27.01
CA SER A 78 -16.37 -13.62 -26.71
C SER A 78 -16.74 -14.32 -25.40
N GLN A 79 -15.99 -15.35 -25.01
CA GLN A 79 -16.12 -16.01 -23.71
C GLN A 79 -15.63 -15.10 -22.57
N LEU A 80 -14.63 -14.25 -22.82
CA LEU A 80 -14.26 -13.16 -21.92
C LEU A 80 -15.26 -12.00 -22.03
N GLN A 81 -16.23 -11.98 -21.13
CA GLN A 81 -17.29 -10.98 -21.18
C GLN A 81 -16.73 -9.56 -21.00
N GLN A 82 -16.88 -8.73 -22.04
CA GLN A 82 -16.69 -7.30 -21.91
C GLN A 82 -17.73 -6.76 -20.93
N HIS A 83 -17.27 -6.32 -19.75
CA HIS A 83 -18.17 -5.81 -18.74
C HIS A 83 -18.16 -4.28 -18.75
N ASN A 84 -18.78 -3.68 -19.77
CA ASN A 84 -19.04 -2.23 -19.83
C ASN A 84 -20.32 -1.86 -19.07
N LYS A 85 -20.63 -2.54 -17.97
CA LYS A 85 -21.70 -2.02 -17.10
C LYS A 85 -21.15 -0.72 -16.54
N LYS A 86 -21.91 0.38 -16.67
CA LYS A 86 -21.59 1.69 -16.09
C LYS A 86 -21.17 1.48 -14.63
N ILE A 87 -19.87 1.33 -14.39
CA ILE A 87 -19.33 1.23 -13.03
C ILE A 87 -19.81 2.51 -12.37
N MET A 88 -20.40 2.36 -11.18
CA MET A 88 -21.03 3.46 -10.46
C MET A 88 -20.13 4.70 -10.48
N GLY A 89 -20.73 5.88 -10.66
CA GLY A 89 -20.01 7.13 -10.91
C GLY A 89 -18.93 7.44 -9.88
N GLU A 90 -18.04 8.39 -10.18
CA GLU A 90 -16.90 8.75 -9.33
C GLU A 90 -17.28 8.99 -7.84
N ASP A 91 -18.53 9.37 -7.57
CA ASP A 91 -19.12 9.50 -6.22
C ASP A 91 -19.04 8.22 -5.36
N ALA A 92 -18.99 7.05 -6.01
CA ALA A 92 -18.84 5.76 -5.35
C ALA A 92 -17.43 5.55 -4.77
N LEU A 93 -16.43 6.35 -5.18
CA LEU A 93 -15.06 6.30 -4.69
C LEU A 93 -14.82 7.10 -3.40
N LEU A 94 -13.70 6.84 -2.73
CA LEU A 94 -13.29 7.60 -1.56
C LEU A 94 -12.69 8.94 -1.97
N GLY A 95 -13.41 10.02 -1.70
CA GLY A 95 -12.88 11.38 -1.89
C GLY A 95 -11.65 11.68 -1.02
N LYS A 96 -10.86 12.69 -1.41
CA LYS A 96 -9.62 13.11 -0.71
C LYS A 96 -9.82 13.36 0.79
N ARG A 97 -10.97 13.90 1.20
CA ARG A 97 -11.31 14.09 2.62
C ARG A 97 -11.42 12.75 3.34
N LYS A 98 -12.14 11.78 2.77
CA LYS A 98 -12.34 10.47 3.39
C LYS A 98 -11.05 9.69 3.50
N LEU A 99 -10.19 9.75 2.48
CA LEU A 99 -8.85 9.14 2.51
C LEU A 99 -7.96 9.74 3.61
N ARG A 100 -8.09 11.05 3.89
CA ARG A 100 -7.38 11.69 5.01
C ARG A 100 -7.91 11.21 6.36
N GLU A 101 -9.23 11.11 6.52
CA GLU A 101 -9.85 10.57 7.73
C GLU A 101 -9.39 9.14 8.02
N ILE A 102 -9.36 8.28 7.01
CA ILE A 102 -8.91 6.89 7.13
C ILE A 102 -7.45 6.82 7.57
N ARG A 103 -6.56 7.57 6.91
CA ARG A 103 -5.13 7.64 7.29
C ARG A 103 -4.94 8.14 8.71
N TYR A 104 -5.68 9.18 9.10
CA TYR A 104 -5.64 9.70 10.46
C TYR A 104 -6.05 8.61 11.47
N LEU A 105 -7.15 7.90 11.23
CA LEU A 105 -7.62 6.84 12.11
C LEU A 105 -6.60 5.70 12.23
N LEU A 106 -6.05 5.21 11.12
CA LEU A 106 -5.01 4.19 11.12
C LEU A 106 -3.79 4.61 11.93
N ARG A 107 -3.37 5.87 11.78
CA ARG A 107 -2.27 6.45 12.55
C ARG A 107 -2.57 6.50 14.05
N GLN A 108 -3.77 6.92 14.44
CA GLN A 108 -4.19 6.95 15.85
C GLN A 108 -4.14 5.57 16.50
N PHE A 109 -4.61 4.53 15.80
CA PHE A 109 -4.50 3.16 16.30
C PHE A 109 -3.05 2.66 16.39
N ALA A 110 -2.19 3.04 15.44
CA ALA A 110 -0.78 2.64 15.44
C ALA A 110 0.05 3.32 16.55
N GLU A 111 -0.25 4.58 16.86
CA GLU A 111 0.45 5.38 17.88
C GLU A 111 -0.14 5.20 19.29
N SER A 112 -1.24 4.47 19.43
CA SER A 112 -1.91 4.30 20.71
C SER A 112 -1.14 3.37 21.65
N ASN A 113 -0.85 3.87 22.85
CA ASN A 113 -0.38 3.04 23.97
C ASN A 113 -1.53 2.36 24.73
N ALA A 114 -2.79 2.56 24.31
CA ALA A 114 -3.94 1.98 24.99
C ALA A 114 -4.00 0.45 24.80
N THR A 115 -4.54 -0.24 25.80
CA THR A 115 -4.83 -1.67 25.71
C THR A 115 -6.00 -1.88 24.74
N ILE A 116 -5.68 -2.16 23.48
CA ILE A 116 -6.66 -2.47 22.43
C ILE A 116 -6.98 -3.96 22.43
N GLN A 117 -8.26 -4.31 22.43
CA GLN A 117 -8.74 -5.69 22.33
C GLN A 117 -8.22 -6.40 21.06
N PRO A 118 -7.92 -7.71 21.13
CA PRO A 118 -7.31 -8.45 20.01
C PRO A 118 -8.19 -8.44 18.75
N GLU A 119 -9.52 -8.51 18.89
CA GLU A 119 -10.47 -8.46 17.77
C GLU A 119 -10.38 -7.11 17.04
N LEU A 120 -10.27 -6.03 17.82
CA LEU A 120 -10.15 -4.68 17.28
C LEU A 120 -8.80 -4.45 16.60
N LYS A 121 -7.71 -5.04 17.13
CA LYS A 121 -6.40 -5.05 16.45
C LYS A 121 -6.46 -5.80 15.13
N ALA A 122 -7.09 -6.98 15.09
CA ALA A 122 -7.26 -7.75 13.85
C ALA A 122 -8.09 -6.97 12.81
N LEU A 123 -9.15 -6.29 13.25
CA LEU A 123 -9.96 -5.42 12.40
C LEU A 123 -9.14 -4.24 11.86
N CYS A 124 -8.33 -3.57 12.69
CA CYS A 124 -7.45 -2.47 12.27
C CYS A 124 -6.42 -2.94 11.24
N LYS A 125 -5.81 -4.12 11.46
CA LYS A 125 -4.86 -4.71 10.51
C LYS A 125 -5.52 -4.95 9.15
N LYS A 126 -6.67 -5.63 9.15
CA LYS A 126 -7.45 -5.88 7.92
C LYS A 126 -7.85 -4.57 7.21
N PHE A 127 -8.27 -3.57 7.98
CA PHE A 127 -8.63 -2.25 7.46
C PHE A 127 -7.43 -1.54 6.80
N ALA A 128 -6.24 -1.63 7.41
CA ALA A 128 -5.01 -1.10 6.83
C ALA A 128 -4.65 -1.80 5.51
N GLU A 129 -4.69 -3.13 5.48
CA GLU A 129 -4.43 -3.93 4.26
C GLU A 129 -5.40 -3.56 3.13
N GLN A 130 -6.70 -3.41 3.43
CA GLN A 130 -7.69 -3.00 2.44
C GLN A 130 -7.48 -1.57 1.94
N TYR A 131 -7.06 -0.66 2.83
CA TYR A 131 -6.74 0.71 2.47
C TYR A 131 -5.54 0.76 1.51
N GLU A 132 -4.47 0.00 1.80
CA GLU A 132 -3.30 -0.07 0.92
C GLU A 132 -3.64 -0.66 -0.45
N GLN A 133 -4.44 -1.73 -0.49
CA GLN A 133 -4.92 -2.30 -1.75
C GLN A 133 -5.73 -1.29 -2.56
N TYR A 134 -6.64 -0.55 -1.91
CA TYR A 134 -7.41 0.51 -2.55
C TYR A 134 -6.51 1.62 -3.09
N ALA A 135 -5.61 2.13 -2.26
CA ALA A 135 -4.72 3.24 -2.61
C ALA A 135 -3.77 2.87 -3.76
N SER A 136 -3.24 1.65 -3.73
CA SER A 136 -2.38 1.12 -4.79
C SER A 136 -3.13 1.02 -6.12
N LEU A 137 -4.30 0.37 -6.16
CA LEU A 137 -5.09 0.25 -7.38
C LEU A 137 -5.56 1.62 -7.90
N PHE A 138 -6.00 2.51 -7.01
CA PHE A 138 -6.41 3.86 -7.39
C PHE A 138 -5.25 4.62 -8.02
N LYS A 139 -4.05 4.57 -7.43
CA LYS A 139 -2.85 5.21 -7.97
C LYS A 139 -2.50 4.65 -9.35
N LYS A 140 -2.57 3.32 -9.54
CA LYS A 140 -2.32 2.68 -10.84
C LYS A 140 -3.27 3.21 -11.91
N LEU A 141 -4.57 3.24 -11.65
CA LEU A 141 -5.55 3.75 -12.62
C LEU A 141 -5.38 5.25 -12.89
N GLN A 142 -4.93 6.04 -11.91
CA GLN A 142 -4.61 7.46 -12.13
C GLN A 142 -3.38 7.64 -13.04
N ILE A 143 -2.37 6.77 -12.92
CA ILE A 143 -1.22 6.77 -13.85
C ILE A 143 -1.70 6.47 -15.26
N VAL A 144 -2.54 5.43 -15.45
CA VAL A 144 -3.11 5.11 -16.77
C VAL A 144 -3.93 6.27 -17.32
N ARG A 145 -4.82 6.86 -16.50
CA ARG A 145 -5.61 8.03 -16.93
C ARG A 145 -4.70 9.18 -17.38
N SER A 146 -3.64 9.47 -16.63
CA SER A 146 -2.69 10.53 -16.99
C SER A 146 -1.90 10.22 -18.26
N ALA A 147 -1.48 8.97 -18.43
CA ALA A 147 -0.79 8.49 -19.64
C ALA A 147 -1.69 8.68 -20.87
N LEU A 148 -2.93 8.19 -20.79
CA LEU A 148 -3.94 8.34 -21.84
C LEU A 148 -4.22 9.81 -22.17
N MET A 149 -4.38 10.68 -21.17
CA MET A 149 -4.62 12.12 -21.40
C MET A 149 -3.44 12.84 -22.05
N THR A 150 -2.21 12.39 -21.80
CA THR A 150 -0.99 13.00 -22.32
C THR A 150 -0.48 12.33 -23.60
N GLY A 151 -1.14 11.26 -24.05
CA GLY A 151 -0.69 10.43 -25.18
C GLY A 151 0.61 9.66 -24.91
N ARG A 152 0.97 9.47 -23.63
CA ARG A 152 2.22 8.84 -23.20
C ARG A 152 1.97 7.43 -22.69
N ASN A 153 1.49 6.55 -23.57
CA ASN A 153 1.12 5.19 -23.18
C ASN A 153 2.33 4.33 -22.79
N GLU A 154 3.56 4.73 -23.15
CA GLU A 154 4.81 4.12 -22.68
C GLU A 154 5.01 4.18 -21.16
N LEU A 155 4.23 5.01 -20.45
CA LEU A 155 4.22 5.09 -19.00
C LEU A 155 3.32 4.03 -18.35
N ILE A 156 2.55 3.28 -19.15
CA ILE A 156 1.68 2.22 -18.69
C ILE A 156 2.47 0.91 -18.73
N ASP A 157 2.62 0.30 -17.56
CA ASP A 157 3.26 -1.00 -17.40
C ASP A 157 2.25 -2.13 -17.67
N ASP A 158 2.56 -3.02 -18.60
CA ASP A 158 1.79 -4.25 -18.82
C ASP A 158 2.07 -5.24 -17.68
N GLN A 159 1.03 -5.55 -16.92
CA GLN A 159 1.11 -6.39 -15.73
C GLN A 159 0.88 -7.87 -16.03
N LEU A 160 0.53 -8.24 -17.26
CA LEU A 160 0.35 -9.62 -17.68
C LEU A 160 1.53 -10.12 -18.49
N ILE A 161 1.96 -9.34 -19.47
CA ILE A 161 2.97 -9.72 -20.45
C ILE A 161 4.13 -8.72 -20.35
N ILE A 162 5.22 -9.18 -19.76
CA ILE A 162 6.41 -8.36 -19.46
C ILE A 162 6.98 -7.79 -20.76
N MET A 163 7.40 -6.51 -20.72
CA MET A 163 8.06 -5.79 -21.81
C MET A 163 7.22 -5.61 -23.08
N VAL A 164 5.89 -5.72 -22.98
CA VAL A 164 4.98 -5.40 -24.08
C VAL A 164 4.49 -3.96 -23.95
N PRO A 165 4.61 -3.13 -25.01
CA PRO A 165 4.06 -1.79 -24.99
C PRO A 165 2.53 -1.83 -24.90
N VAL A 166 1.95 -0.93 -24.12
CA VAL A 166 0.50 -0.83 -23.99
C VAL A 166 -0.03 0.25 -24.92
N GLU A 167 -0.84 -0.12 -25.90
CA GLU A 167 -1.48 0.84 -26.81
C GLU A 167 -2.95 1.05 -26.45
N ASN A 168 -3.66 -0.06 -26.21
CA ASN A 168 -5.08 -0.13 -25.90
C ASN A 168 -5.27 -0.70 -24.49
N PRO A 169 -5.11 0.11 -23.42
CA PRO A 169 -5.12 -0.39 -22.06
C PRO A 169 -6.51 -0.92 -21.68
N ILE A 170 -6.52 -2.15 -21.17
CA ILE A 170 -7.68 -2.78 -20.56
C ILE A 170 -7.35 -3.18 -19.12
N LEU A 171 -8.37 -3.27 -18.28
CA LEU A 171 -8.26 -3.87 -16.96
C LEU A 171 -8.93 -5.24 -16.96
N VAL A 172 -8.13 -6.27 -16.76
CA VAL A 172 -8.55 -7.65 -16.61
C VAL A 172 -8.77 -7.94 -15.14
N VAL A 173 -9.89 -8.58 -14.82
CA VAL A 173 -10.29 -8.85 -13.43
C VAL A 173 -10.90 -10.23 -13.33
N LYS A 174 -10.59 -10.94 -12.25
CA LYS A 174 -11.28 -12.18 -11.89
C LYS A 174 -12.46 -11.87 -10.98
N GLN A 175 -13.62 -12.42 -11.30
CA GLN A 175 -14.85 -12.30 -10.50
C GLN A 175 -15.25 -13.67 -9.94
N TYR A 176 -15.97 -13.66 -8.82
CA TYR A 176 -16.60 -14.84 -8.22
C TYR A 176 -18.10 -14.59 -8.00
N LEU A 177 -18.90 -15.66 -8.11
CA LEU A 177 -20.35 -15.59 -7.97
C LEU A 177 -20.77 -15.90 -6.52
N GLN A 178 -21.43 -14.94 -5.88
CA GLN A 178 -22.01 -15.10 -4.54
C GLN A 178 -23.39 -14.45 -4.52
N ASP A 179 -24.40 -15.14 -4.00
CA ASP A 179 -25.76 -14.60 -3.85
C ASP A 179 -26.32 -13.94 -5.13
N LYS A 180 -26.07 -14.58 -6.29
CA LYS A 180 -26.44 -14.11 -7.65
C LYS A 180 -25.74 -12.81 -8.11
N HIS A 181 -24.71 -12.36 -7.39
CA HIS A 181 -23.91 -11.19 -7.72
C HIS A 181 -22.46 -11.59 -8.00
N TRP A 182 -21.86 -10.94 -8.99
CA TRP A 182 -20.45 -11.12 -9.32
C TRP A 182 -19.62 -10.08 -8.57
N TYR A 183 -18.74 -10.55 -7.69
CA TYR A 183 -17.82 -9.72 -6.91
C TYR A 183 -16.39 -9.91 -7.42
N VAL A 184 -15.52 -8.93 -7.18
CA VAL A 184 -14.12 -9.04 -7.61
C VAL A 184 -13.34 -9.91 -6.64
N VAL A 185 -12.57 -10.87 -7.17
CA VAL A 185 -11.54 -11.57 -6.40
C VAL A 185 -10.48 -10.54 -6.00
N PRO A 186 -10.17 -10.36 -4.70
CA PRO A 186 -9.24 -9.35 -4.25
C PRO A 186 -7.88 -9.45 -4.96
N THR A 187 -7.28 -8.30 -5.30
CA THR A 187 -5.93 -8.22 -5.90
C THR A 187 -5.77 -8.94 -7.24
N SER A 188 -6.87 -9.23 -7.93
CA SER A 188 -6.85 -9.87 -9.26
C SER A 188 -6.84 -8.88 -10.43
N SER A 189 -7.01 -7.58 -10.15
CA SER A 189 -7.05 -6.55 -11.19
C SER A 189 -5.67 -6.30 -11.80
N GLN A 190 -5.54 -6.49 -13.11
CA GLN A 190 -4.30 -6.30 -13.88
C GLN A 190 -4.54 -5.45 -15.12
N ILE A 191 -3.62 -4.53 -15.36
CA ILE A 191 -3.62 -3.65 -16.54
C ILE A 191 -2.76 -4.32 -17.62
N THR A 192 -3.27 -4.39 -18.84
CA THR A 192 -2.57 -5.00 -19.99
C THR A 192 -3.04 -4.34 -21.28
N ASP A 193 -2.33 -4.59 -22.35
CA ASP A 193 -2.78 -4.26 -23.69
C ASP A 193 -3.83 -5.25 -24.22
N LYS A 194 -4.90 -4.72 -24.82
CA LYS A 194 -6.00 -5.52 -25.37
C LYS A 194 -5.56 -6.48 -26.45
N ASP A 195 -4.79 -5.99 -27.42
CA ASP A 195 -4.42 -6.77 -28.61
C ASP A 195 -3.35 -7.81 -28.28
N SER A 196 -2.50 -7.48 -27.32
CA SER A 196 -1.52 -8.40 -26.75
C SER A 196 -2.19 -9.52 -25.96
N LEU A 197 -3.17 -9.21 -25.10
CA LEU A 197 -3.96 -10.24 -24.40
C LEU A 197 -4.74 -11.11 -25.40
N LEU A 198 -5.35 -10.50 -26.42
CA LEU A 198 -6.05 -11.21 -27.49
C LEU A 198 -5.13 -12.24 -28.15
N SER A 199 -3.97 -11.79 -28.61
CA SER A 199 -2.95 -12.64 -29.25
C SER A 199 -2.49 -13.75 -28.32
N TRP A 200 -2.30 -13.44 -27.03
CA TRP A 200 -1.95 -14.43 -26.03
C TRP A 200 -3.02 -15.54 -25.89
N LEU A 201 -4.30 -15.16 -25.84
CA LEU A 201 -5.41 -16.10 -25.69
C LEU A 201 -5.61 -17.03 -26.89
N VAL A 202 -5.15 -16.65 -28.07
CA VAL A 202 -5.12 -17.52 -29.26
C VAL A 202 -4.12 -18.65 -29.05
N LEU A 203 -2.93 -18.31 -28.55
CA LEU A 203 -1.85 -19.27 -28.34
C LEU A 203 -2.10 -20.12 -27.09
N ARG A 204 -2.53 -19.48 -26.00
CA ARG A 204 -2.67 -20.08 -24.67
C ARG A 204 -3.79 -19.41 -23.89
N SER A 205 -4.80 -20.20 -23.50
CA SER A 205 -5.85 -19.73 -22.58
C SER A 205 -5.40 -19.68 -21.10
N ILE A 206 -4.10 -19.70 -20.83
CA ILE A 206 -3.54 -19.77 -19.47
C ILE A 206 -2.95 -18.42 -19.10
N HIS A 207 -3.30 -17.95 -17.91
CA HIS A 207 -2.82 -16.72 -17.32
C HIS A 207 -1.29 -16.78 -17.09
N PRO A 208 -0.52 -15.80 -17.59
CA PRO A 208 0.94 -15.84 -17.58
C PRO A 208 1.52 -15.89 -16.17
N LEU A 209 0.99 -15.09 -15.24
CA LEU A 209 1.55 -14.98 -13.88
C LEU A 209 1.19 -16.13 -12.94
N HIS A 210 -0.07 -16.52 -12.84
CA HIS A 210 -0.53 -17.47 -11.82
C HIS A 210 -1.07 -18.79 -12.41
N LYS A 211 -0.86 -19.03 -13.71
CA LYS A 211 -1.18 -20.30 -14.39
C LYS A 211 -2.65 -20.75 -14.23
N ASP A 212 -3.58 -19.80 -14.13
CA ASP A 212 -5.02 -20.08 -14.10
C ASP A 212 -5.59 -20.04 -15.52
N ASN A 213 -6.67 -20.75 -15.79
CA ASN A 213 -7.24 -20.72 -17.15
C ASN A 213 -8.23 -19.55 -17.28
N PHE A 214 -8.07 -18.71 -18.31
CA PHE A 214 -8.96 -17.57 -18.54
C PHE A 214 -10.41 -17.98 -18.85
N LEU A 215 -10.60 -19.09 -19.58
CA LEU A 215 -11.90 -19.59 -20.01
C LEU A 215 -12.57 -20.47 -18.95
N LYS A 216 -11.76 -21.19 -18.15
CA LYS A 216 -12.22 -22.06 -17.06
C LYS A 216 -11.43 -21.80 -15.77
N PRO A 217 -11.60 -20.62 -15.16
CA PRO A 217 -10.79 -20.23 -14.01
C PRO A 217 -11.08 -21.09 -12.79
N LYS A 218 -10.06 -21.26 -11.95
CA LYS A 218 -10.18 -21.96 -10.68
C LYS A 218 -11.19 -21.26 -9.76
N PRO A 219 -12.05 -22.00 -9.05
CA PRO A 219 -12.96 -21.45 -8.05
C PRO A 219 -12.24 -20.60 -6.99
N TYR A 220 -12.93 -19.61 -6.44
CA TYR A 220 -12.46 -18.81 -5.30
C TYR A 220 -13.30 -19.19 -4.08
N ASN A 221 -12.69 -19.77 -3.03
CA ASN A 221 -13.42 -20.29 -1.85
C ASN A 221 -14.59 -21.21 -2.23
N ASN A 222 -14.36 -22.13 -3.18
CA ASN A 222 -15.38 -23.04 -3.74
C ASN A 222 -16.54 -22.35 -4.49
N LEU A 223 -16.44 -21.04 -4.75
CA LEU A 223 -17.42 -20.30 -5.54
C LEU A 223 -17.00 -20.27 -7.03
N PRO A 224 -17.97 -20.38 -7.97
CA PRO A 224 -17.69 -20.24 -9.39
C PRO A 224 -17.03 -18.91 -9.71
N THR A 225 -16.06 -18.91 -10.63
CA THR A 225 -15.31 -17.73 -11.04
C THR A 225 -15.38 -17.52 -12.55
N ARG A 226 -15.03 -16.30 -12.98
CA ARG A 226 -14.85 -15.93 -14.39
C ARG A 226 -13.83 -14.81 -14.52
N TYR A 227 -13.21 -14.67 -15.69
CA TYR A 227 -12.48 -13.46 -16.05
C TYR A 227 -13.37 -12.53 -16.85
N VAL A 228 -13.23 -11.23 -16.59
CA VAL A 228 -13.85 -10.15 -17.34
C VAL A 228 -12.79 -9.09 -17.62
N TRP A 229 -13.04 -8.27 -18.65
CA TRP A 229 -12.21 -7.12 -18.94
C TRP A 229 -13.07 -5.89 -19.21
N HIS A 230 -12.47 -4.72 -19.05
CA HIS A 230 -13.04 -3.44 -19.43
C HIS A 230 -11.97 -2.54 -20.02
N GLU A 231 -12.41 -1.72 -20.96
CA GLU A 231 -11.57 -0.73 -21.62
C GLU A 231 -11.29 0.44 -20.68
N LEU A 232 -10.02 0.85 -20.62
CA LEU A 232 -9.61 2.04 -19.88
C LEU A 232 -9.47 3.19 -20.86
N THR A 233 -10.24 4.25 -20.64
CA THR A 233 -10.23 5.45 -21.48
C THR A 233 -9.92 6.69 -20.64
N GLN A 234 -9.63 7.82 -21.30
CA GLN A 234 -9.38 9.10 -20.61
C GLN A 234 -10.54 9.50 -19.67
N ASP A 235 -11.77 9.19 -20.08
CA ASP A 235 -13.00 9.46 -19.33
C ASP A 235 -13.38 8.33 -18.36
N TYR A 236 -12.82 7.13 -18.55
CA TYR A 236 -13.21 5.94 -17.83
C TYR A 236 -11.99 5.10 -17.41
N CYS A 237 -11.39 5.49 -16.27
CA CYS A 237 -10.35 4.72 -15.59
C CYS A 237 -10.82 4.30 -14.19
N LEU A 238 -11.83 3.43 -14.14
CA LEU A 238 -12.48 2.97 -12.90
C LEU A 238 -12.52 1.44 -12.86
N ALA A 239 -12.35 0.87 -11.67
CA ALA A 239 -12.46 -0.56 -11.42
C ALA A 239 -13.57 -0.88 -10.43
N GLN A 240 -14.32 -1.96 -10.68
CA GLN A 240 -15.31 -2.48 -9.72
C GLN A 240 -14.68 -2.75 -8.34
N GLU A 241 -13.46 -3.27 -8.32
CA GLU A 241 -12.70 -3.53 -7.08
C GLU A 241 -12.56 -2.27 -6.21
N LEU A 242 -12.37 -1.09 -6.82
CA LEU A 242 -12.29 0.16 -6.07
C LEU A 242 -13.61 0.52 -5.41
N VAL A 243 -14.74 0.33 -6.12
CA VAL A 243 -16.08 0.64 -5.59
C VAL A 243 -16.41 -0.29 -4.42
N GLU A 244 -16.15 -1.58 -4.57
CA GLU A 244 -16.35 -2.59 -3.53
C GLU A 244 -15.48 -2.30 -2.29
N LYS A 245 -14.17 -2.05 -2.50
CA LYS A 245 -13.27 -1.68 -1.39
C LYS A 245 -13.67 -0.36 -0.75
N ALA A 246 -14.09 0.64 -1.52
CA ALA A 246 -14.55 1.92 -0.97
C ALA A 246 -15.75 1.73 -0.03
N ALA A 247 -16.71 0.88 -0.40
CA ALA A 247 -17.85 0.55 0.45
C ALA A 247 -17.40 -0.12 1.77
N ILE A 248 -16.52 -1.12 1.70
CA ILE A 248 -15.98 -1.80 2.89
C ILE A 248 -15.23 -0.83 3.79
N LEU A 249 -14.36 0.01 3.21
CA LEU A 249 -13.57 1.00 3.94
C LEU A 249 -14.45 2.05 4.62
N ARG A 250 -15.54 2.51 3.98
CA ARG A 250 -16.49 3.42 4.63
C ARG A 250 -17.14 2.80 5.86
N ALA A 251 -17.61 1.56 5.74
CA ALA A 251 -18.24 0.83 6.83
C ALA A 251 -17.26 0.59 8.00
N GLN A 252 -16.06 0.09 7.70
CA GLN A 252 -15.01 -0.17 8.69
C GLN A 252 -14.51 1.13 9.36
N ALA A 253 -14.35 2.22 8.61
CA ALA A 253 -13.96 3.51 9.16
C ALA A 253 -14.97 4.03 10.19
N LYS A 254 -16.28 3.83 9.95
CA LYS A 254 -17.33 4.20 10.91
C LYS A 254 -17.22 3.37 12.19
N THR A 255 -17.10 2.05 12.07
CA THR A 255 -16.97 1.14 13.20
C THR A 255 -15.72 1.45 14.04
N LEU A 256 -14.57 1.58 13.38
CA LEU A 256 -13.29 1.88 14.03
C LEU A 256 -13.28 3.28 14.65
N GLY A 257 -13.91 4.27 14.01
CA GLY A 257 -14.05 5.62 14.56
C GLY A 257 -14.85 5.63 15.86
N ASN A 258 -15.96 4.90 15.91
CA ASN A 258 -16.76 4.74 17.14
C ASN A 258 -15.96 4.03 18.25
N ALA A 259 -15.28 2.93 17.91
CA ALA A 259 -14.45 2.20 18.86
C ALA A 259 -13.31 3.08 19.42
N TRP A 260 -12.67 3.88 18.57
CA TRP A 260 -11.64 4.82 18.98
C TRP A 260 -12.16 5.90 19.93
N HIS A 261 -13.36 6.42 19.66
CA HIS A 261 -14.02 7.39 20.56
C HIS A 261 -14.24 6.81 21.96
N GLU A 262 -14.72 5.57 22.06
CA GLU A 262 -14.92 4.89 23.34
C GLU A 262 -13.60 4.62 24.08
N ILE A 263 -12.55 4.19 23.36
CA ILE A 263 -11.21 4.04 23.95
C ILE A 263 -10.73 5.37 24.53
N LYS A 264 -10.86 6.46 23.78
CA LYS A 264 -10.43 7.79 24.23
C LYS A 264 -11.24 8.30 25.43
N LYS A 265 -12.53 8.01 25.48
CA LYS A 265 -13.42 8.36 26.60
C LYS A 265 -13.05 7.61 27.88
N ASN A 266 -12.67 6.34 27.74
CA ASN A 266 -12.35 5.45 28.86
C ASN A 266 -10.86 5.48 29.27
N GLN A 267 -10.01 6.20 28.53
CA GLN A 267 -8.67 6.49 29.01
C GLN A 267 -8.79 7.31 30.29
N PRO A 268 -8.17 6.87 31.40
CA PRO A 268 -8.11 7.67 32.60
C PRO A 268 -7.47 9.00 32.18
N LYS A 269 -8.22 10.09 32.31
CA LYS A 269 -7.61 11.42 32.30
C LYS A 269 -6.60 11.33 33.43
N LEU A 270 -5.31 11.24 33.09
CA LEU A 270 -4.22 11.47 34.04
C LEU A 270 -4.68 12.69 34.82
N SER A 271 -5.00 12.42 36.09
CA SER A 271 -5.63 13.36 36.97
C SER A 271 -4.88 14.67 36.81
N GLN A 272 -5.62 15.77 36.64
CA GLN A 272 -5.16 17.02 37.19
C GLN A 272 -4.79 16.66 38.62
N THR A 273 -3.49 16.51 38.88
CA THR A 273 -2.98 16.31 40.23
C THR A 273 -3.64 17.42 41.04
N PRO A 274 -4.40 17.12 42.10
CA PRO A 274 -4.72 18.15 43.05
C PRO A 274 -3.37 18.66 43.54
N GLN A 275 -2.95 19.84 43.07
CA GLN A 275 -1.86 20.58 43.67
C GLN A 275 -2.34 21.02 45.06
N SER A 276 -2.40 20.08 45.98
CA SER A 276 -2.69 20.30 47.39
C SER A 276 -1.95 19.26 48.21
N PHE A 277 -0.64 19.15 48.01
CA PHE A 277 0.25 18.44 48.94
C PHE A 277 1.20 19.39 49.69
N PHE A 278 1.20 20.69 49.35
CA PHE A 278 1.90 21.73 50.09
C PHE A 278 0.92 22.83 50.52
N ALA A 279 -0.10 22.47 51.30
CA ALA A 279 -0.65 23.44 52.24
C ALA A 279 0.34 23.50 53.40
N ALA A 280 1.24 24.48 53.35
CA ALA A 280 2.12 24.81 54.46
C ALA A 280 1.26 25.11 55.68
N THR A 281 1.30 24.25 56.70
CA THR A 281 0.98 24.66 58.06
C THR A 281 2.17 25.46 58.55
N ASP A 282 2.08 26.78 58.40
CA ASP A 282 2.84 27.71 59.23
C ASP A 282 2.46 27.45 60.68
N ASN A 283 3.25 26.63 61.37
CA ASN A 283 3.60 26.83 62.78
C ASN A 283 4.54 25.72 63.26
N GLU A 284 5.60 26.16 63.94
CA GLU A 284 6.59 25.40 64.72
C GLU A 284 7.81 24.83 63.98
N LEU A 285 8.79 25.72 63.78
CA LEU A 285 10.21 25.38 63.77
C LEU A 285 10.69 25.00 65.19
N PRO A 286 11.25 23.80 65.43
CA PRO A 286 12.27 23.62 66.45
C PRO A 286 13.62 24.02 65.83
N ARG A 287 14.29 24.98 66.46
CA ARG A 287 15.63 25.44 66.14
C ARG A 287 16.62 24.26 66.15
N MET A 288 16.88 23.69 64.99
CA MET A 288 17.93 22.68 64.79
C MET A 288 19.18 23.35 64.20
N ASN A 289 19.71 24.37 64.88
CA ASN A 289 20.93 25.06 64.46
C ASN A 289 21.95 25.34 65.59
N ASP A 290 21.65 24.94 66.82
CA ASP A 290 22.60 25.09 67.94
C ASP A 290 23.40 23.81 68.24
N ALA A 291 22.89 22.62 67.91
CA ALA A 291 23.62 21.36 68.12
C ALA A 291 24.74 21.12 67.09
N PHE A 292 24.64 21.70 65.88
CA PHE A 292 25.65 21.52 64.82
C PHE A 292 26.82 22.53 64.94
N ARG A 293 26.61 23.67 65.61
CA ARG A 293 27.65 24.68 65.84
C ARG A 293 28.59 24.32 67.00
N THR A 294 28.11 23.57 67.99
CA THR A 294 28.95 23.12 69.14
C THR A 294 29.87 21.95 68.78
N ALA A 295 29.52 21.14 67.78
CA ALA A 295 30.36 20.02 67.33
C ALA A 295 31.57 20.45 66.46
N ILE A 296 31.49 21.60 65.78
CA ILE A 296 32.56 22.08 64.89
C ILE A 296 33.62 22.92 65.64
N ASN A 297 33.26 23.58 66.74
CA ASN A 297 34.21 24.41 67.50
C ASN A 297 35.06 23.64 68.53
N ASN A 298 34.71 22.40 68.87
CA ASN A 298 35.49 21.56 69.81
C ASN A 298 36.54 20.66 69.12
N ALA A 299 36.68 20.75 67.79
CA ALA A 299 37.71 20.01 67.02
C ALA A 299 38.91 20.90 66.60
N ALA A 300 39.00 22.14 67.11
CA ALA A 300 40.04 23.11 66.74
C ALA A 300 40.95 23.57 67.89
N PHE A 301 40.86 22.96 69.09
CA PHE A 301 41.80 23.19 70.20
C PHE A 301 42.10 21.89 70.96
N SER A 302 42.90 21.02 70.34
CA SER A 302 43.72 20.02 71.02
C SER A 302 44.92 19.71 70.12
N GLY A 303 45.98 20.49 70.30
CA GLY A 303 47.24 20.46 69.56
C GLY A 303 48.07 21.67 69.95
#